data_AF-A0A514XG10-F1
#
_entry.id   AF-A0A514XG10-F1
#
_cell.length_a   1.000
_cell.length_b   1.000
_cell.length_c   1.000
_cell.angle_alpha   90.00
_cell.angle_beta   90.00
_cell.angle_gamma   90.00
#
_symmetry.space_group_name_H-M   'P 1'
#
loop_
_entity.id
_entity.type
_entity.pdbx_description
1 polymer ?
#
loop_
_entity_poly.entity_id
_entity_poly.type
_entity_poly.pdbx_seq_one_letter_code
_entity_poly.pdbx_strand_id
1 'polypeptide(L)'
;MSLEQFFSELIQKAEDSDEITNAGKDDEGFYKPTRTILLRHLHLLKDLHKKPLAKPMLKQSWAYVVEHVPAEWLVPGTKEDQAELKKML
;
A
#
# COMPACT_ATOMS: atom_id res chain seq x y z
N MET A 1 -0.93 17.48 3.81
CA MET A 1 -1.44 16.44 2.89
C MET A 1 -2.42 15.59 3.69
N SER A 2 -3.21 14.74 3.03
CA SER A 2 -4.09 13.78 3.70
C SER A 2 -3.62 12.35 3.40
N LEU A 3 -4.01 11.38 4.21
CA LEU A 3 -3.76 9.95 3.93
C LEU A 3 -4.26 9.53 2.54
N GLU A 4 -5.37 10.10 2.08
CA GLU A 4 -5.91 9.85 0.75
C GLU A 4 -4.94 10.28 -0.37
N GLN A 5 -4.31 11.45 -0.21
CA GLN A 5 -3.26 11.94 -1.11
C GLN A 5 -2.05 11.01 -1.08
N PHE A 6 -1.61 10.62 0.13
CA PHE A 6 -0.47 9.72 0.32
C PHE A 6 -0.68 8.37 -0.40
N PHE A 7 -1.84 7.73 -0.24
CA PHE A 7 -2.13 6.50 -0.96
C PHE A 7 -2.24 6.71 -2.47
N SER A 8 -2.79 7.85 -2.92
CA SER A 8 -2.86 8.17 -4.35
C SER A 8 -1.46 8.34 -4.97
N GLU A 9 -0.53 8.97 -4.25
CA GLU A 9 0.87 9.10 -4.68
C GLU A 9 1.58 7.75 -4.72
N LEU A 10 1.33 6.87 -3.74
CA LEU A 10 1.86 5.50 -3.77
C LEU A 10 1.32 4.68 -4.95
N ILE A 11 0.02 4.82 -5.27
CA ILE A 11 -0.59 4.17 -6.44
C ILE A 11 0.11 4.64 -7.71
N GLN A 12 0.21 5.95 -7.92
CA GLN A 12 0.85 6.51 -9.10
C GLN A 12 2.30 6.02 -9.23
N LYS A 13 3.08 6.07 -8.14
CA LYS A 13 4.45 5.55 -8.13
C LYS A 13 4.53 4.07 -8.49
N ALA A 14 3.61 3.25 -7.99
CA ALA A 14 3.57 1.82 -8.29
C ALA A 14 3.12 1.51 -9.73
N GLU A 15 2.24 2.34 -10.31
CA GLU A 15 1.83 2.24 -11.72
C GLU A 15 2.97 2.60 -12.67
N ASP A 16 3.69 3.68 -12.35
CA ASP A 16 4.82 4.20 -13.13
C ASP A 16 6.14 3.48 -12.85
N SER A 17 6.18 2.58 -11.87
CA SER A 17 7.41 1.88 -11.47
C SER A 17 7.83 0.84 -12.50
N ASP A 18 9.08 0.93 -12.97
CA ASP A 18 9.73 -0.14 -13.72
C ASP A 18 10.24 -1.28 -12.81
N GLU A 19 10.39 -1.02 -11.50
CA GLU A 19 10.90 -1.98 -10.52
C GLU A 19 9.83 -2.97 -10.05
N ILE A 20 8.61 -2.48 -9.80
CA ILE A 20 7.49 -3.31 -9.37
C ILE A 20 6.83 -3.87 -10.62
N THR A 21 7.07 -5.14 -10.95
CA THR A 21 6.51 -5.79 -12.15
C THR A 21 5.45 -6.84 -11.83
N ASN A 22 4.79 -7.37 -12.86
CA ASN A 22 3.90 -8.53 -12.71
C ASN A 22 4.63 -9.87 -12.76
N ALA A 23 5.95 -9.90 -12.96
CA ALA A 23 6.73 -11.13 -13.09
C ALA A 23 7.10 -11.76 -11.73
N GLY A 24 6.35 -11.45 -10.68
CA GLY A 24 6.61 -11.96 -9.33
C GLY A 24 6.36 -13.45 -9.19
N LYS A 25 6.94 -14.02 -8.14
CA LYS A 25 6.65 -15.38 -7.68
C LYS A 25 6.36 -15.36 -6.19
N ASP A 26 5.55 -16.29 -5.71
CA ASP A 26 5.39 -16.53 -4.27
C ASP A 26 6.51 -17.44 -3.73
N ASP A 27 6.48 -17.70 -2.42
CA ASP A 27 7.47 -18.53 -1.71
C ASP A 27 7.53 -19.98 -2.20
N GLU A 28 6.47 -20.45 -2.87
CA GLU A 28 6.38 -21.78 -3.48
C GLU A 28 6.81 -21.77 -4.96
N GLY A 29 7.15 -20.60 -5.51
CA GLY A 29 7.65 -20.42 -6.86
C GLY A 29 6.57 -20.26 -7.94
N PHE A 30 5.30 -20.11 -7.56
CA PHE A 30 4.20 -19.89 -8.50
C PHE A 30 4.14 -18.45 -8.97
N TYR A 31 3.75 -18.26 -10.24
CA TYR A 31 3.57 -16.93 -10.81
C TYR A 31 2.53 -16.11 -10.04
N LYS A 32 2.91 -14.90 -9.67
CA LYS A 32 2.05 -13.95 -8.94
C LYS A 32 2.17 -12.57 -9.58
N PRO A 33 1.06 -11.98 -10.06
CA PRO A 33 1.08 -10.65 -10.68
C PRO A 33 1.22 -9.56 -9.61
N THR A 34 2.47 -9.36 -9.13
CA THR A 34 2.79 -8.54 -7.96
C THR A 34 2.30 -7.10 -8.09
N ARG A 35 2.54 -6.42 -9.21
CA ARG A 35 2.04 -5.04 -9.43
C ARG A 35 0.51 -4.99 -9.30
N THR A 36 -0.21 -5.88 -9.96
CA THR A 36 -1.68 -5.93 -9.91
C THR A 36 -2.20 -6.13 -8.48
N ILE A 37 -1.58 -7.03 -7.73
CA ILE A 37 -1.98 -7.33 -6.34
C ILE A 37 -1.65 -6.14 -5.43
N LEU A 38 -0.48 -5.53 -5.60
CA LEU A 38 -0.08 -4.33 -4.87
C LEU A 38 -1.07 -3.18 -5.08
N LEU A 39 -1.39 -2.87 -6.34
CA LEU A 39 -2.35 -1.81 -6.68
C LEU A 39 -3.71 -2.07 -6.04
N ARG A 40 -4.19 -3.32 -6.05
CA ARG A 40 -5.42 -3.70 -5.34
C ARG A 40 -5.36 -3.37 -3.84
N HIS A 41 -4.25 -3.67 -3.16
CA HIS A 41 -4.08 -3.36 -1.75
C HIS A 41 -3.99 -1.84 -1.49
N LEU A 42 -3.30 -1.09 -2.36
CA LEU A 42 -3.22 0.37 -2.27
C LEU A 42 -4.58 1.05 -2.47
N HIS A 43 -5.38 0.60 -3.45
CA HIS A 43 -6.75 1.09 -3.64
C HIS A 43 -7.63 0.81 -2.42
N LEU A 44 -7.53 -0.39 -1.85
CA LEU A 44 -8.27 -0.75 -0.64
C LEU A 44 -7.92 0.16 0.54
N LEU A 45 -6.63 0.44 0.75
CA LEU A 45 -6.17 1.39 1.77
C LEU A 45 -6.73 2.80 1.53
N LYS A 46 -6.66 3.28 0.28
CA LYS A 46 -7.22 4.58 -0.11
C LYS A 46 -8.71 4.66 0.20
N ASP A 47 -9.48 3.65 -0.16
CA ASP A 47 -10.94 3.70 -0.07
C ASP A 47 -11.46 3.49 1.36
N LEU A 48 -10.71 2.76 2.19
CA LEU A 48 -11.20 2.29 3.49
C LEU A 48 -10.46 2.84 4.71
N HIS A 49 -9.41 3.65 4.55
CA HIS A 49 -8.65 4.19 5.70
C HIS A 49 -9.51 4.93 6.73
N LYS A 50 -10.64 5.52 6.32
CA LYS A 50 -11.60 6.20 7.22
C LYS A 50 -12.65 5.27 7.85
N LYS A 51 -12.62 3.96 7.56
CA LYS A 51 -13.62 2.97 8.00
C LYS A 51 -13.07 2.15 9.18
N PRO A 52 -13.52 2.40 10.43
CA PRO A 52 -12.96 1.71 11.61
C PRO A 52 -13.21 0.20 11.60
N LEU A 53 -14.33 -0.25 11.03
CA LEU A 53 -14.66 -1.68 10.91
C LEU A 53 -13.75 -2.43 9.92
N ALA A 54 -13.07 -1.72 9.02
CA ALA A 54 -12.16 -2.31 8.04
C ALA A 54 -10.73 -2.50 8.59
N LYS A 55 -10.48 -2.16 9.86
CA LYS A 55 -9.14 -2.19 10.47
C LYS A 55 -8.36 -3.50 10.25
N PRO A 56 -8.93 -4.71 10.40
CA PRO A 56 -8.21 -5.96 10.12
C PRO A 56 -7.72 -6.05 8.67
N MET A 57 -8.55 -5.62 7.72
CA MET A 57 -8.25 -5.66 6.28
C MET A 57 -7.23 -4.61 5.87
N LEU A 58 -7.27 -3.43 6.51
CA LEU A 58 -6.27 -2.37 6.34
C LEU A 58 -4.89 -2.83 6.83
N LYS A 59 -4.82 -3.50 7.99
CA LYS A 59 -3.55 -4.07 8.49
C LYS A 59 -2.98 -5.11 7.53
N GLN A 60 -3.81 -6.03 7.04
CA GLN A 60 -3.38 -7.05 6.09
C GLN A 60 -2.89 -6.42 4.78
N SER A 61 -3.62 -5.43 4.27
CA SER A 61 -3.24 -4.74 3.04
C SER A 61 -1.97 -3.92 3.21
N TRP A 62 -1.79 -3.28 4.36
CA TRP A 62 -0.58 -2.55 4.68
C TRP A 62 0.64 -3.46 4.82
N ALA A 63 0.50 -4.64 5.44
CA ALA A 63 1.58 -5.61 5.52
C ALA A 63 2.08 -6.01 4.11
N TYR A 64 1.15 -6.30 3.20
CA TYR A 64 1.50 -6.59 1.81
C TYR A 64 2.23 -5.42 1.12
N VAL A 65 1.77 -4.18 1.34
CA VAL A 65 2.41 -2.99 0.77
C VAL A 65 3.84 -2.82 1.30
N VAL A 66 4.06 -2.96 2.61
CA VAL A 66 5.39 -2.81 3.22
C VAL A 66 6.40 -3.86 2.71
N GLU A 67 5.92 -5.07 2.40
CA GLU A 67 6.77 -6.14 1.85
C GLU A 67 7.18 -5.92 0.40
N HIS A 68 6.37 -5.19 -0.39
CA HIS A 68 6.51 -5.11 -1.84
C HIS A 68 6.83 -3.70 -2.37
N VAL A 69 6.94 -2.71 -1.48
CA VAL A 69 7.23 -1.31 -1.82
C VAL A 69 8.52 -0.87 -1.14
N PRO A 70 9.41 -0.12 -1.83
CA PRO A 70 10.61 0.43 -1.22
C PRO A 70 10.32 1.25 0.03
N ALA A 71 11.13 1.07 1.08
CA ALA A 71 10.89 1.67 2.39
C ALA A 71 10.84 3.21 2.34
N GLU A 72 11.62 3.82 1.44
CA GLU A 72 11.62 5.27 1.22
C GLU A 72 10.28 5.83 0.72
N TRP A 73 9.41 5.01 0.13
CA TRP A 73 8.10 5.46 -0.33
C TRP A 73 7.06 5.47 0.80
N LEU A 74 7.31 4.73 1.87
CA LEU A 74 6.35 4.49 2.97
C LEU A 74 6.34 5.60 4.03
N VAL A 75 6.82 6.79 3.69
CA VAL A 75 6.92 7.93 4.60
C VAL A 75 5.85 8.97 4.24
N PRO A 76 4.76 9.11 5.04
CA PRO A 76 3.79 10.17 4.85
C PRO A 76 4.43 11.56 5.05
N GLY A 77 4.03 12.51 4.22
CA GLY A 77 4.64 13.85 4.16
C GLY A 77 4.42 14.73 5.39
N THR A 78 3.46 14.41 6.27
CA THR A 78 3.18 15.19 7.49
C THR A 78 3.17 14.31 8.75
N LYS A 79 3.47 14.92 9.91
CA LYS A 79 3.39 14.24 11.22
C LYS A 79 1.96 13.82 11.57
N GLU A 80 0.97 14.57 11.09
CA GLU A 80 -0.45 14.27 11.28
C GLU A 80 -0.85 13.00 10.53
N ASP A 81 -0.46 12.89 9.25
CA ASP A 81 -0.70 11.70 8.43
C ASP A 81 -0.01 10.46 9.03
N GLN A 82 1.19 10.61 9.59
CA GLN A 82 1.89 9.53 10.30
C GLN A 82 1.11 9.07 11.53
N ALA A 83 0.52 10.00 12.29
CA ALA A 83 -0.30 9.67 13.45
C ALA A 83 -1.62 8.99 13.03
N GLU A 84 -2.24 9.43 11.94
CA GLU A 84 -3.45 8.80 11.40
C GLU A 84 -3.16 7.39 10.86
N LEU A 85 -2.07 7.21 10.12
CA LEU A 85 -1.61 5.90 9.66
C LEU A 85 -1.41 4.95 10.84
N LYS A 86 -0.76 5.43 11.92
CA LYS A 86 -0.54 4.65 13.14
C LYS A 86 -1.85 4.28 13.87
N LYS A 87 -2.88 5.14 13.83
CA LYS A 87 -4.19 4.83 14.41
C LYS A 87 -4.95 3.79 13.60
N MET A 88 -4.80 3.83 12.27
CA MET A 88 -5.40 2.88 11.33
C MET A 88 -4.83 1.47 11.51
N LEU A 89 -3.51 1.36 11.71
CA LEU A 89 -2.78 0.10 11.88
C LEU A 89 -2.87 -0.50 13.29
#